data_AF-A0A6J3QM55-F1
#
_entry.id   AF-A0A6J3QM55-F1
#
_cell.length_a   1.000
_cell.length_b   1.000
_cell.length_c   1.000
_cell.angle_alpha   90.00
_cell.angle_beta   90.00
_cell.angle_gamma   90.00
#
_symmetry.space_group_name_H-M   'P 1'
#
loop_
_entity.id
_entity.type
_entity.pdbx_description
1 polymer ?
#
loop_
_entity_poly.entity_id
_entity_poly.type
_entity_poly.pdbx_seq_one_letter_code
_entity_poly.pdbx_strand_id
1 'polypeptide(L)'
;MVMGEPRREEYKMQSFDAATQQLLKTALKDPGAVDLEKVANVIVDHSLQDCVFSKEAGRMCYAIIQAESKQAGQSVFRRGLLNRLQQEYQAREQLRARSLQGWVCYVTFICNIFDYLRVNNMPMMALVNPVYDCLFRLAQPDSLSKEEEVGCLWLNSECLPTVRGDFRGHHLLGRSLVGAFKACHSYRASC
;
A
#
# COMPACT_ATOMS: atom_id res chain seq x y z
N MET A 1 35.99 4.57 8.82
CA MET A 1 35.79 5.12 7.46
C MET A 1 35.51 3.91 6.59
N VAL A 2 34.28 3.62 6.19
CA VAL A 2 33.47 4.33 5.18
C VAL A 2 32.00 4.27 5.59
N MET A 3 31.40 5.43 5.85
CA MET A 3 29.94 5.59 5.92
C MET A 3 29.44 5.42 4.50
N GLY A 4 28.80 4.28 4.21
CA GLY A 4 28.16 4.04 2.92
C GLY A 4 27.16 5.15 2.66
N GLU A 5 27.36 5.89 1.57
CA GLU A 5 26.42 6.84 1.03
C GLU A 5 25.02 6.21 0.97
N PRO A 6 23.94 6.93 1.30
CA PRO A 6 22.62 6.45 0.93
C PRO A 6 22.64 6.38 -0.60
N ARG A 7 22.64 5.15 -1.14
CA ARG A 7 22.42 4.91 -2.57
C ARG A 7 21.29 5.86 -2.98
N ARG A 8 21.52 6.70 -4.00
CA ARG A 8 20.43 7.46 -4.62
C ARG A 8 19.40 6.43 -5.07
N GLU A 9 18.41 6.17 -4.22
CA GLU A 9 17.32 5.27 -4.54
C GLU A 9 16.57 5.94 -5.69
N GLU A 10 16.66 5.34 -6.88
CA GLU A 10 15.83 5.71 -8.01
C GLU A 10 14.39 5.33 -7.68
N TYR A 11 13.70 6.20 -6.95
CA TYR A 11 12.25 6.13 -6.86
C TYR A 11 11.70 6.28 -8.28
N LYS A 12 10.81 5.37 -8.70
CA LYS A 12 10.14 5.43 -10.01
C LYS A 12 9.16 6.59 -10.04
N MET A 13 9.69 7.81 -10.18
CA MET A 13 8.94 9.05 -10.25
C MET A 13 8.59 9.44 -11.69
N GLN A 14 8.97 8.61 -12.68
CA GLN A 14 8.81 8.91 -14.10
C GLN A 14 7.34 9.04 -14.54
N SER A 15 6.39 8.45 -13.79
CA SER A 15 4.96 8.59 -14.07
C SER A 15 4.33 9.88 -13.54
N PHE A 16 5.07 10.69 -12.79
CA PHE A 16 4.61 12.01 -12.31
C PHE A 16 5.02 13.14 -13.25
N ASP A 17 4.22 14.20 -13.28
CA ASP A 17 4.59 15.45 -13.92
C ASP A 17 5.76 16.15 -13.20
N ALA A 18 6.46 17.04 -13.91
CA ALA A 18 7.68 17.67 -13.41
C ALA A 18 7.46 18.44 -12.09
N ALA A 19 6.27 19.03 -11.89
CA ALA A 19 5.97 19.77 -10.67
C ALA A 19 5.80 18.81 -9.47
N THR A 20 5.08 17.70 -9.65
CA THR A 20 4.94 16.68 -8.61
C THR A 20 6.25 15.97 -8.30
N GLN A 21 7.07 15.68 -9.31
CA GLN A 21 8.41 15.13 -9.08
C GLN A 21 9.26 16.07 -8.22
N GLN A 22 9.20 17.37 -8.47
CA GLN A 22 9.92 18.36 -7.68
C GLN A 22 9.38 18.42 -6.25
N LEU A 23 8.05 18.41 -6.08
CA LEU A 23 7.40 18.37 -4.77
C LEU A 23 7.85 17.15 -3.95
N LEU A 24 7.85 15.95 -4.54
CA LEU A 24 8.28 14.71 -3.88
C LEU A 24 9.78 14.72 -3.55
N LYS A 25 10.61 15.22 -4.46
CA LYS A 25 12.06 15.39 -4.21
C LYS A 25 12.33 16.35 -3.05
N THR A 26 11.57 17.43 -2.95
CA THR A 26 11.68 18.37 -1.83
C THR A 26 11.17 17.72 -0.55
N ALA A 27 10.04 17.00 -0.57
CA ALA A 27 9.53 16.26 0.60
C ALA A 27 10.51 15.24 1.18
N LEU A 28 11.33 14.62 0.33
CA LEU A 28 12.38 13.68 0.76
C LEU A 28 13.62 14.36 1.36
N LYS A 29 13.93 15.58 0.93
CA LYS A 29 15.14 16.32 1.35
C LYS A 29 14.88 17.26 2.50
N ASP A 30 13.77 17.98 2.43
CA ASP A 30 13.36 19.03 3.34
C ASP A 30 11.83 19.01 3.51
N PRO A 31 11.28 18.02 4.23
CA PRO A 31 9.84 17.90 4.47
C PRO A 31 9.22 19.13 5.13
N GLY A 32 9.98 19.96 5.85
CA GLY A 32 9.49 21.22 6.42
C GLY A 32 9.21 22.33 5.39
N ALA A 33 9.76 22.23 4.17
CA ALA A 33 9.59 23.22 3.11
C ALA A 33 8.39 22.93 2.19
N VAL A 34 7.64 21.87 2.45
CA VAL A 34 6.49 21.45 1.64
C VAL A 34 5.26 21.20 2.49
N ASP A 35 4.10 21.33 1.88
CA ASP A 35 2.84 20.90 2.47
C ASP A 35 2.77 19.36 2.43
N LEU A 36 3.10 18.73 3.54
CA LEU A 36 3.12 17.28 3.69
C LEU A 36 1.73 16.63 3.56
N GLU A 37 0.66 17.35 3.88
CA GLU A 37 -0.71 16.84 3.70
C GLU A 37 -1.05 16.77 2.21
N LYS A 38 -0.70 17.80 1.45
CA LYS A 38 -0.80 17.79 -0.01
C LYS A 38 0.05 16.68 -0.64
N VAL A 39 1.28 16.47 -0.16
CA VAL A 39 2.15 15.38 -0.63
C VAL A 39 1.49 14.02 -0.41
N ALA A 40 0.89 13.78 0.77
CA ALA A 40 0.18 12.54 1.06
C ALA A 40 -0.98 12.32 0.08
N ASN A 41 -1.81 13.34 -0.16
CA ASN A 41 -2.93 13.25 -1.09
C ASN A 41 -2.48 12.88 -2.51
N VAL A 42 -1.45 13.56 -3.02
CA VAL A 42 -0.91 13.29 -4.37
C VAL A 42 -0.37 11.88 -4.50
N ILE A 43 0.33 11.37 -3.48
CA ILE A 43 0.83 9.98 -3.50
C ILE A 43 -0.33 8.99 -3.53
N VAL A 44 -1.38 9.19 -2.72
CA VAL A 44 -2.53 8.27 -2.71
C VAL A 44 -3.26 8.33 -4.04
N ASP A 45 -3.60 9.52 -4.54
CA ASP A 45 -4.35 9.69 -5.79
C ASP A 45 -3.61 9.06 -6.98
N HIS A 46 -2.29 9.25 -7.06
CA HIS A 46 -1.48 8.63 -8.11
C HIS A 46 -1.36 7.11 -7.95
N SER A 47 -1.27 6.62 -6.71
CA SER A 47 -1.24 5.17 -6.43
C SER A 47 -2.54 4.46 -6.83
N LEU A 48 -3.66 5.18 -6.89
CA LEU A 48 -4.93 4.65 -7.39
C LEU A 48 -4.98 4.59 -8.92
N GLN A 49 -4.18 5.40 -9.61
CA GLN A 49 -4.19 5.49 -11.08
C GLN A 49 -3.10 4.61 -11.72
N ASP A 50 -1.96 4.46 -11.05
CA ASP A 50 -0.80 3.75 -11.56
C ASP A 50 -0.45 2.53 -10.69
N CYS A 51 -0.71 1.34 -11.25
CA CYS A 51 -0.43 0.07 -10.59
C CYS A 51 1.05 -0.32 -10.53
N VAL A 52 1.93 0.35 -11.30
CA VAL A 52 3.38 0.21 -11.13
C VAL A 52 3.81 1.06 -9.94
N PHE A 53 3.31 2.30 -9.86
CA PHE A 53 3.61 3.18 -8.73
C PHE A 53 3.05 2.65 -7.41
N SER A 54 1.86 2.05 -7.39
CA SER A 54 1.24 1.53 -6.16
C SER A 54 2.11 0.49 -5.43
N LYS A 55 2.96 -0.25 -6.14
CA LYS A 55 3.94 -1.21 -5.58
C LYS A 55 5.17 -0.54 -4.97
N GLU A 56 5.52 0.64 -5.46
CA GLU A 56 6.73 1.37 -5.09
C GLU A 56 6.45 2.48 -4.06
N ALA A 57 5.21 2.95 -4.01
CA ALA A 57 4.79 4.05 -3.16
C ALA A 57 5.01 3.78 -1.66
N GLY A 58 5.01 2.51 -1.24
CA GLY A 58 5.35 2.10 0.12
C GLY A 58 6.75 2.56 0.56
N ARG A 59 7.77 2.36 -0.29
CA ARG A 59 9.16 2.81 -0.03
C ARG A 59 9.25 4.33 0.08
N MET A 60 8.56 5.02 -0.81
CA MET A 60 8.54 6.48 -0.85
C MET A 60 7.89 7.07 0.41
N CYS A 61 6.71 6.56 0.80
CA CYS A 61 6.04 6.96 2.04
C CYS A 61 6.93 6.71 3.26
N TYR A 62 7.60 5.56 3.33
CA TYR A 62 8.55 5.26 4.40
C TYR A 62 9.70 6.29 4.45
N ALA A 63 10.32 6.60 3.32
CA ALA A 63 11.41 7.57 3.26
C ALA A 63 10.98 8.98 3.72
N ILE A 64 9.79 9.44 3.32
CA ILE A 64 9.24 10.74 3.75
C ILE A 64 8.97 10.74 5.25
N ILE A 65 8.37 9.68 5.81
CA ILE A 65 8.12 9.56 7.27
C ILE A 65 9.44 9.60 8.05
N GLN A 66 10.48 8.94 7.53
CA GLN A 66 11.81 8.93 8.15
C GLN A 66 12.48 10.31 8.09
N ALA A 67 12.31 11.04 6.98
CA ALA A 67 12.79 12.42 6.85
C ALA A 67 12.05 13.37 7.81
N GLU A 68 10.71 13.27 7.86
CA GLU A 68 9.85 14.06 8.73
C GLU A 68 10.21 13.87 10.21
N SER A 69 10.38 12.61 10.63
CA SER A 69 10.70 12.25 12.02
C SER A 69 12.04 12.82 12.48
N LYS A 70 13.00 13.02 11.56
CA LYS A 70 14.32 13.58 11.86
C LYS A 70 14.32 15.10 11.96
N GLN A 71 13.49 15.80 11.19
CA GLN A 71 13.51 17.27 11.12
C GLN A 71 12.53 17.93 12.09
N ALA A 72 11.32 17.40 12.24
CA ALA A 72 10.21 18.17 12.82
C ALA A 72 9.71 17.65 14.17
N GLY A 73 10.05 16.43 14.58
CA GLY A 73 9.39 15.77 15.73
C GLY A 73 7.86 15.65 15.58
N GLN A 74 7.32 16.00 14.41
CA GLN A 74 5.92 15.96 14.05
C GLN A 74 5.62 14.73 13.18
N SER A 75 4.34 14.46 12.99
CA SER A 75 3.84 13.32 12.20
C SER A 75 2.67 13.76 11.32
N VAL A 76 2.86 14.89 10.63
CA VAL A 76 1.89 15.50 9.70
C VAL A 76 1.71 14.59 8.49
N PHE A 77 2.78 14.20 7.80
CA PHE A 77 2.72 13.33 6.63
C PHE A 77 2.12 11.98 6.99
N ARG A 78 2.64 11.33 8.04
CA ARG A 78 2.14 10.02 8.49
C ARG A 78 0.64 10.06 8.78
N ARG A 79 0.17 11.10 9.48
CA ARG A 79 -1.26 11.26 9.83
C ARG A 79 -2.10 11.55 8.60
N GLY A 80 -1.66 12.45 7.72
CA GLY A 80 -2.32 12.76 6.45
C GLY A 80 -2.48 11.52 5.58
N LEU A 81 -1.42 10.72 5.45
CA LEU A 81 -1.42 9.46 4.71
C LEU A 81 -2.43 8.46 5.28
N LEU A 82 -2.44 8.25 6.60
CA LEU A 82 -3.38 7.32 7.24
C LEU A 82 -4.84 7.80 7.13
N ASN A 83 -5.07 9.10 7.30
CA ASN A 83 -6.41 9.69 7.13
C ASN A 83 -6.92 9.50 5.70
N ARG A 84 -6.08 9.76 4.69
CA ARG A 84 -6.43 9.59 3.28
C ARG A 84 -6.68 8.12 2.93
N LEU A 85 -5.83 7.20 3.42
CA LEU A 85 -6.05 5.76 3.28
C LEU A 85 -7.37 5.31 3.91
N GLN A 86 -7.71 5.84 5.08
CA GLN A 86 -8.97 5.52 5.76
C GLN A 86 -10.19 6.00 4.96
N GLN A 87 -10.12 7.17 4.33
CA GLN A 87 -11.19 7.67 3.45
C GLN A 87 -11.41 6.74 2.25
N GLU A 88 -10.34 6.36 1.54
CA GLU A 88 -10.45 5.44 0.40
C GLU A 88 -10.91 4.04 0.84
N TYR A 89 -10.50 3.57 2.02
CA TYR A 89 -11.01 2.33 2.62
C TYR A 89 -12.53 2.38 2.86
N GLN A 90 -13.04 3.49 3.40
CA GLN A 90 -14.49 3.65 3.65
C GLN A 90 -15.28 3.71 2.34
N ALA A 91 -14.71 4.31 1.29
CA ALA A 91 -15.31 4.40 -0.04
C ALA A 91 -15.00 3.19 -0.96
N ARG A 92 -14.40 2.10 -0.45
CA ARG A 92 -13.86 1.00 -1.27
C ARG A 92 -14.85 0.34 -2.22
N GLU A 93 -16.09 0.14 -1.81
CA GLU A 93 -17.11 -0.49 -2.67
C GLU A 93 -17.51 0.47 -3.81
N GLN A 94 -17.54 1.78 -3.55
CA GLN A 94 -17.75 2.79 -4.60
C GLN A 94 -16.54 2.85 -5.54
N LEU A 95 -15.31 2.75 -5.00
CA LEU A 95 -14.10 2.66 -5.79
C LEU A 95 -14.11 1.43 -6.71
N ARG A 96 -14.49 0.26 -6.19
CA ARG A 96 -14.62 -0.98 -6.96
C ARG A 96 -15.71 -0.88 -8.03
N ALA A 97 -16.82 -0.21 -7.73
CA ALA A 97 -17.90 0.00 -8.69
C ALA A 97 -17.53 1.00 -9.80
N ARG A 98 -16.78 2.06 -9.49
CA ARG A 98 -16.37 3.09 -10.47
C ARG A 98 -15.19 2.66 -11.34
N SER A 99 -14.22 1.93 -10.76
CA SER A 99 -12.98 1.56 -11.43
C SER A 99 -12.36 0.33 -10.79
N LEU A 100 -12.45 -0.80 -11.50
CA LEU A 100 -11.82 -2.05 -11.06
C LEU A 100 -10.30 -1.87 -10.93
N GLN A 101 -9.69 -1.17 -11.89
CA GLN A 101 -8.27 -0.83 -11.88
C GLN A 101 -7.89 -0.04 -10.62
N GLY A 102 -8.66 1.01 -10.31
CA GLY A 102 -8.38 1.82 -9.13
C GLY A 102 -8.52 1.04 -7.82
N TRP A 103 -9.48 0.11 -7.78
CA TRP A 103 -9.63 -0.81 -6.65
C TRP A 103 -8.43 -1.76 -6.48
N VAL A 104 -7.96 -2.43 -7.55
CA VAL A 104 -6.81 -3.33 -7.44
C VAL A 104 -5.50 -2.57 -7.14
N CYS A 105 -5.34 -1.35 -7.68
CA CYS A 105 -4.19 -0.52 -7.33
C CYS A 105 -4.28 -0.03 -5.86
N TYR A 106 -5.48 0.27 -5.34
CA TYR A 106 -5.69 0.56 -3.92
C TYR A 106 -5.29 -0.61 -3.01
N VAL A 107 -5.79 -1.82 -3.28
CA VAL A 107 -5.46 -3.00 -2.47
C VAL A 107 -3.96 -3.27 -2.49
N THR A 108 -3.32 -3.13 -3.65
CA THR A 108 -1.87 -3.23 -3.77
C THR A 108 -1.16 -2.15 -2.96
N PHE A 109 -1.63 -0.91 -3.04
CA PHE A 109 -1.04 0.21 -2.30
C PHE A 109 -1.13 0.02 -0.79
N ILE A 110 -2.30 -0.31 -0.23
CA ILE A 110 -2.45 -0.51 1.22
C ILE A 110 -1.61 -1.69 1.74
N CYS A 111 -1.48 -2.76 0.95
CA CYS A 111 -0.59 -3.89 1.26
C CYS A 111 0.89 -3.47 1.31
N ASN A 112 1.33 -2.66 0.33
CA ASN A 112 2.70 -2.13 0.31
C ASN A 112 2.96 -1.17 1.48
N ILE A 113 1.99 -0.31 1.81
CA ILE A 113 2.08 0.56 2.98
C ILE A 113 2.19 -0.26 4.26
N PHE A 114 1.40 -1.33 4.41
CA PHE A 114 1.49 -2.22 5.57
C PHE A 114 2.85 -2.92 5.71
N ASP A 115 3.50 -3.30 4.60
CA ASP A 115 4.82 -3.95 4.65
C ASP A 115 5.94 -2.97 5.04
N TYR A 116 5.92 -1.76 4.45
CA TYR A 116 6.97 -0.75 4.62
C TYR A 116 6.80 0.11 5.89
N LEU A 117 5.57 0.47 6.28
CA LEU A 117 5.34 1.28 7.47
C LEU A 117 5.36 0.42 8.72
N ARG A 118 6.53 0.38 9.37
CA ARG A 118 6.74 -0.26 10.68
C ARG A 118 7.05 0.76 11.74
N VAL A 119 6.43 0.63 12.90
CA VAL A 119 6.71 1.43 14.10
C VAL A 119 7.44 0.53 15.09
N ASN A 120 8.68 0.88 15.48
CA ASN A 120 9.54 0.04 16.33
C ASN A 120 9.67 -1.41 15.83
N ASN A 121 9.86 -1.57 14.51
CA ASN A 121 9.90 -2.86 13.81
C ASN A 121 8.60 -3.68 13.83
N MET A 122 7.52 -3.16 14.42
CA MET A 122 6.20 -3.79 14.42
C MET A 122 5.31 -3.21 13.31
N PRO A 123 4.48 -4.01 12.64
CA PRO A 123 3.50 -3.51 11.68
C PRO A 123 2.47 -2.62 12.39
N MET A 124 1.96 -1.60 11.68
CA MET A 124 0.96 -0.71 12.26
C MET A 124 -0.40 -1.41 12.38
N MET A 125 -0.85 -1.65 13.61
CA MET A 125 -2.11 -2.35 13.90
C MET A 125 -3.34 -1.71 13.25
N ALA A 126 -3.34 -0.38 13.04
CA ALA A 126 -4.42 0.35 12.38
C ALA A 126 -4.68 -0.10 10.93
N LEU A 127 -3.67 -0.68 10.27
CA LEU A 127 -3.76 -1.13 8.87
C LEU A 127 -4.08 -2.62 8.74
N VAL A 128 -3.99 -3.39 9.83
CA VAL A 128 -4.27 -4.83 9.82
C VAL A 128 -5.68 -5.08 9.30
N ASN A 129 -6.72 -4.60 10.00
CA ASN A 129 -8.11 -4.85 9.59
C ASN A 129 -8.41 -4.37 8.16
N PRO A 130 -8.03 -3.14 7.74
CA PRO A 130 -8.21 -2.71 6.36
C PRO A 130 -7.57 -3.65 5.31
N VAL A 131 -6.35 -4.13 5.55
CA VAL A 131 -5.68 -5.08 4.64
C VAL A 131 -6.44 -6.40 4.60
N TYR A 132 -6.86 -6.92 5.75
CA TYR A 132 -7.65 -8.16 5.82
C TYR A 132 -8.96 -8.05 5.04
N ASP A 133 -9.72 -6.99 5.29
CA ASP A 133 -11.02 -6.80 4.66
C ASP A 133 -10.88 -6.68 3.14
N CYS A 134 -9.82 -6.01 2.66
CA CYS A 134 -9.54 -5.91 1.24
C CYS A 134 -9.21 -7.27 0.61
N LEU A 135 -8.31 -8.05 1.23
CA LEU A 135 -7.95 -9.38 0.74
C LEU A 135 -9.14 -10.35 0.81
N PHE A 136 -9.94 -10.27 1.87
CA PHE A 136 -11.16 -11.07 2.02
C PHE A 136 -12.23 -10.68 1.00
N ARG A 137 -12.28 -9.40 0.61
CA ARG A 137 -13.17 -8.94 -0.47
C ARG A 137 -12.74 -9.50 -1.82
N LEU A 138 -11.44 -9.49 -2.14
CA LEU A 138 -10.92 -10.10 -3.37
C LEU A 138 -11.13 -11.63 -3.41
N ALA A 139 -11.27 -12.26 -2.26
CA ALA A 139 -11.54 -13.69 -2.10
C ALA A 139 -13.02 -14.08 -2.27
N GLN A 140 -13.94 -13.13 -2.41
CA GLN A 140 -15.36 -13.46 -2.60
C GLN A 140 -15.62 -14.06 -3.99
N PRO A 141 -16.68 -14.86 -4.16
CA PRO A 141 -16.98 -15.54 -5.43
C PRO A 141 -17.11 -14.59 -6.62
N ASP A 142 -17.72 -13.42 -6.43
CA ASP A 142 -17.88 -12.42 -7.49
C ASP A 142 -16.53 -11.81 -7.92
N SER A 143 -15.56 -11.73 -7.01
CA SER A 143 -14.20 -11.27 -7.30
C SER A 143 -13.35 -12.33 -7.98
N LEU A 144 -13.52 -13.60 -7.61
CA LEU A 144 -12.79 -14.71 -8.23
C LEU A 144 -13.15 -14.94 -9.70
N SER A 145 -14.25 -14.34 -10.17
CA SER A 145 -14.63 -14.33 -11.60
C SER A 145 -13.94 -13.24 -12.42
N LYS A 146 -13.16 -12.35 -11.79
CA LYS A 146 -12.46 -11.22 -12.44
C LYS A 146 -10.96 -11.42 -12.40
N GLU A 147 -10.32 -11.49 -13.56
CA GLU A 147 -8.90 -11.81 -13.69
C GLU A 147 -8.01 -10.79 -12.97
N GLU A 148 -8.35 -9.50 -13.02
CA GLU A 148 -7.57 -8.43 -12.38
C GLU A 148 -7.60 -8.53 -10.85
N GLU A 149 -8.76 -8.87 -10.27
CA GLU A 149 -8.91 -9.07 -8.81
C GLU A 149 -8.19 -10.33 -8.35
N VAL A 150 -8.25 -11.40 -9.14
CA VAL A 150 -7.49 -12.64 -8.92
C VAL A 150 -5.98 -12.39 -8.97
N GLY A 151 -5.51 -11.66 -9.98
CA GLY A 151 -4.11 -11.27 -10.11
C GLY A 151 -3.62 -10.41 -8.94
N CYS A 152 -4.46 -9.48 -8.47
CA CYS A 152 -4.18 -8.66 -7.30
C CYS A 152 -4.11 -9.49 -6.02
N LEU A 153 -5.06 -10.41 -5.81
CA LEU A 153 -5.09 -11.32 -4.66
C LEU A 153 -3.84 -12.19 -4.63
N TRP A 154 -3.48 -12.78 -5.78
CA TRP A 154 -2.29 -13.64 -5.90
C TRP A 154 -1.01 -12.85 -5.57
N LEU A 155 -0.80 -11.71 -6.22
CA LEU A 155 0.38 -10.86 -6.00
C LEU A 155 0.56 -10.49 -4.52
N ASN A 156 -0.50 -9.98 -3.87
CA ASN A 156 -0.40 -9.51 -2.50
C ASN A 156 -0.33 -10.67 -1.48
N SER A 157 -0.87 -11.83 -1.82
CA SER A 157 -0.78 -13.02 -0.96
C SER A 157 0.60 -13.67 -0.91
N GLU A 158 1.32 -13.66 -2.03
CA GLU A 158 2.67 -14.20 -2.09
C GLU A 158 3.69 -13.20 -1.53
N CYS A 159 3.48 -11.91 -1.76
CA CYS A 159 4.43 -10.85 -1.38
C CYS A 159 4.33 -10.35 0.06
N LEU A 160 3.36 -10.80 0.87
CA LEU A 160 3.26 -10.44 2.29
C LEU A 160 3.73 -11.60 3.21
N PRO A 161 5.05 -11.76 3.46
CA PRO A 161 5.55 -12.69 4.48
C PRO A 161 4.97 -12.38 5.87
N THR A 162 4.65 -11.12 6.16
CA THR A 162 4.00 -10.68 7.41
C THR A 162 2.59 -11.27 7.55
N VAL A 163 1.82 -11.40 6.45
CA VAL A 163 0.52 -12.11 6.44
C VAL A 163 0.69 -13.62 6.65
N ARG A 164 1.82 -14.20 6.22
CA ARG A 164 2.17 -15.61 6.45
C ARG A 164 2.77 -15.91 7.84
N GLY A 165 3.49 -14.98 8.46
CA GLY A 165 4.33 -15.22 9.62
C GLY A 165 3.80 -14.70 10.97
N ASP A 166 3.05 -13.59 10.97
CA ASP A 166 2.61 -12.88 12.18
C ASP A 166 1.16 -13.21 12.59
N PHE A 167 0.43 -13.98 11.77
CA PHE A 167 -0.99 -14.30 11.98
C PHE A 167 -1.25 -15.61 12.73
N ARG A 168 -0.28 -16.08 13.51
CA ARG A 168 -0.47 -17.22 14.42
C ARG A 168 -1.52 -16.96 15.52
N GLY A 169 -1.95 -15.70 15.72
CA GLY A 169 -3.00 -15.33 16.67
C GLY A 169 -4.44 -15.26 16.14
N HIS A 170 -4.66 -15.15 14.82
CA HIS A 170 -6.01 -15.02 14.21
C HIS A 170 -6.42 -16.30 13.46
N HIS A 171 -6.61 -17.37 14.23
CA HIS A 171 -6.72 -18.76 13.75
C HIS A 171 -7.91 -19.05 12.82
N LEU A 172 -8.98 -18.24 12.85
CA LEU A 172 -10.18 -18.39 12.02
C LEU A 172 -10.04 -17.68 10.66
N LEU A 173 -9.36 -16.54 10.61
CA LEU A 173 -9.22 -15.72 9.40
C LEU A 173 -8.17 -16.29 8.43
N GLY A 174 -7.08 -16.85 8.96
CA GLY A 174 -6.08 -17.55 8.15
C GLY A 174 -6.67 -18.76 7.41
N ARG A 175 -7.67 -19.45 7.99
CA ARG A 175 -8.36 -20.58 7.33
C ARG A 175 -9.24 -20.15 6.16
N SER A 176 -9.92 -19.00 6.28
CA SER A 176 -10.80 -18.49 5.22
C SER A 176 -10.02 -17.97 4.01
N LEU A 177 -8.91 -17.26 4.25
CA LEU A 177 -7.97 -16.86 3.19
C LEU A 177 -7.31 -18.08 2.54
N VAL A 178 -6.84 -19.07 3.31
CA VAL A 178 -6.31 -20.34 2.76
C VAL A 178 -7.37 -21.10 1.93
N GLY A 179 -8.64 -21.05 2.34
CA GLY A 179 -9.76 -21.58 1.57
C GLY A 179 -9.96 -20.86 0.23
N ALA A 180 -9.92 -19.53 0.24
CA ALA A 180 -9.96 -18.72 -0.97
C ALA A 180 -8.74 -18.95 -1.88
N PHE A 181 -7.54 -19.15 -1.32
CA PHE A 181 -6.34 -19.51 -2.08
C PHE A 181 -6.48 -20.87 -2.76
N LYS A 182 -7.01 -21.87 -2.06
CA LYS A 182 -7.31 -23.18 -2.66
C LYS A 182 -8.36 -23.07 -3.76
N ALA A 183 -9.41 -22.27 -3.56
CA ALA A 183 -10.44 -22.03 -4.57
C ALA A 183 -9.85 -21.35 -5.81
N CYS A 184 -9.00 -20.33 -5.62
CA CYS A 184 -8.33 -19.61 -6.70
C CYS A 184 -7.36 -20.51 -7.50
N HIS A 185 -6.57 -21.33 -6.80
CA HIS A 185 -5.68 -22.32 -7.44
C HIS A 185 -6.45 -23.42 -8.17
N SER A 186 -7.63 -23.82 -7.67
CA SER A 186 -8.49 -24.81 -8.34
C SER A 186 -9.22 -24.24 -9.56
N TYR A 187 -9.60 -22.97 -9.51
CA TYR A 187 -10.24 -22.25 -10.63
C TYR A 187 -9.30 -22.13 -11.82
N ARG A 188 -8.03 -21.74 -11.59
CA ARG A 188 -7.02 -21.66 -12.65
C ARG A 188 -6.56 -23.01 -13.21
N ALA A 189 -6.76 -24.11 -12.48
CA ALA A 189 -6.50 -25.46 -12.98
C ALA A 189 -7.65 -26.00 -13.87
N SER A 190 -8.78 -25.30 -13.91
CA SER A 190 -9.98 -25.71 -14.66
C SER A 190 -10.25 -24.85 -15.91
N CYS A 191 -9.43 -23.83 -16.16
CA CYS A 191 -9.40 -23.04 -17.40
C CYS A 191 -8.14 -23.39 -18.20
#